data_AF-A0A2V2N612-F1
#
_entry.id   AF-A0A2V2N612-F1
#
_cell.length_a   1.000
_cell.length_b   1.000
_cell.length_c   1.000
_cell.angle_alpha   90.00
_cell.angle_beta   90.00
_cell.angle_gamma   90.00
#
_symmetry.space_group_name_H-M   'P 1'
#
loop_
_entity.id
_entity.type
_entity.pdbx_description
1 polymer ?
#
loop_
_entity_poly.entity_id
_entity_poly.type
_entity_poly.pdbx_seq_one_letter_code
_entity_poly.pdbx_strand_id
1 'polypeptide(L)'
;MNRFCRDFKKNHNYHMIARKNFIIHTFLLVIFFISFPVSSDISNQTSLLTEGSLIFADLELSDLNIISYGKAGQDLAGSFIVKNNGPVPATDIHTEFVLINYQSGNYSPIWIGSKSTEILPPGIRGKVPFSFTIPKGMPPGEYILEATIYSNGKEIVIDDNTITSLRPLTIFEGEPWKGEYPDLSIIIDSVNPTNTSVGYPLIITYTPVNNNNNNAGSYHIGFFLSSDQKISSKDYLIRDVKSYQVYSNMSDTVSSIDIIPTEIPSGQYYLIAVTDYTGMIPETDESNNLDIYSNPILISKNYNLNSEEYANEISGLIFLKTNKYRNFNGLNSLIYDPLLSDIAYGHTSDMIERNYFSHYTPEGIDPKGRSDMAGYPTTKQMDDGSIRTGIAENIIRIAAGHIIGKSYSGFVDPATPEEIADVIMIDWINSPEHNKNLINPDIEKIGIGTKFDGEFFYATQNFF
;
A
#
# COMPACT_ATOMS: atom_id res chain seq x y z
N MET A 1 -11.54 61.21 40.36
CA MET A 1 -11.06 62.01 41.51
C MET A 1 -11.18 61.13 42.75
N ASN A 2 -10.03 60.76 43.33
CA ASN A 2 -9.83 60.10 44.64
C ASN A 2 -10.44 58.69 44.82
N ARG A 3 -9.78 57.73 45.46
CA ARG A 3 -8.40 57.51 45.94
C ARG A 3 -8.48 56.13 46.61
N PHE A 4 -7.45 55.30 46.43
CA PHE A 4 -6.72 54.55 47.48
C PHE A 4 -7.51 53.65 48.46
N CYS A 5 -7.04 52.51 48.93
CA CYS A 5 -5.85 51.68 48.68
C CYS A 5 -5.91 50.57 49.76
N ARG A 6 -5.28 49.45 49.42
CA ARG A 6 -4.38 48.66 50.29
C ARG A 6 -4.92 47.88 51.50
N ASP A 7 -4.81 46.57 51.29
CA ASP A 7 -3.85 45.67 51.92
C ASP A 7 -4.12 45.00 53.29
N PHE A 8 -3.60 43.75 53.29
CA PHE A 8 -3.02 42.96 54.37
C PHE A 8 -3.87 41.88 55.06
N LYS A 9 -3.81 40.69 54.43
CA LYS A 9 -3.48 39.36 54.99
C LYS A 9 -3.50 39.19 56.52
N LYS A 10 -4.26 38.18 56.99
CA LYS A 10 -3.70 37.04 57.77
C LYS A 10 -4.67 35.84 57.86
N ASN A 11 -4.22 34.75 57.25
CA ASN A 11 -4.20 33.34 57.69
C ASN A 11 -5.44 32.62 58.26
N HIS A 12 -5.80 31.55 57.53
CA HIS A 12 -5.92 30.13 57.95
C HIS A 12 -6.99 29.79 59.02
N ASN A 13 -7.86 28.78 58.88
CA ASN A 13 -7.74 27.54 58.12
C ASN A 13 -9.08 26.77 58.05
N TYR A 14 -9.24 26.08 56.92
CA TYR A 14 -9.88 24.78 56.64
C TYR A 14 -11.40 24.53 56.69
N HIS A 15 -11.91 24.36 55.44
CA HIS A 15 -12.89 23.42 54.88
C HIS A 15 -14.41 23.50 55.18
N MET A 16 -15.05 24.33 54.34
CA MET A 16 -16.21 24.08 53.45
C MET A 16 -16.66 22.63 53.19
N ILE A 17 -17.88 22.28 52.74
CA ILE A 17 -19.24 22.87 52.47
C ILE A 17 -20.06 21.62 52.06
N ALA A 18 -21.16 21.23 52.69
CA ALA A 18 -22.55 21.68 52.54
C ALA A 18 -23.18 21.62 51.11
N ARG A 19 -23.87 20.50 50.85
CA ARG A 19 -25.08 20.27 50.03
C ARG A 19 -25.71 21.50 49.33
N LYS A 20 -26.13 21.32 48.07
CA LYS A 20 -27.56 21.33 47.66
C LYS A 20 -27.79 20.99 46.18
N ASN A 21 -28.89 20.27 45.97
CA ASN A 21 -29.44 19.73 44.71
C ASN A 21 -29.89 20.80 43.72
N PHE A 22 -29.83 20.47 42.42
CA PHE A 22 -30.84 20.86 41.42
C PHE A 22 -30.95 19.80 40.31
N ILE A 23 -32.20 19.54 39.91
CA ILE A 23 -32.68 18.53 38.95
C ILE A 23 -32.48 19.03 37.51
N ILE A 24 -32.20 18.15 36.52
CA ILE A 24 -32.73 18.16 35.13
C ILE A 24 -32.33 16.88 34.36
N HIS A 25 -33.35 16.15 33.90
CA HIS A 25 -33.50 15.24 32.75
C HIS A 25 -32.25 14.59 32.11
N THR A 26 -32.14 13.26 32.25
CA THR A 26 -31.22 12.41 31.46
C THR A 26 -32.03 11.45 30.58
N PHE A 27 -31.75 11.48 29.28
CA PHE A 27 -32.20 10.51 28.28
C PHE A 27 -31.62 9.12 28.61
N LEU A 28 -32.49 8.11 28.69
CA LEU A 28 -32.10 6.71 28.88
C LEU A 28 -31.60 6.12 27.55
N LEU A 29 -30.32 5.77 27.48
CA LEU A 29 -29.76 4.85 26.48
C LEU A 29 -29.95 3.42 27.02
N VAL A 30 -30.72 2.60 26.32
CA VAL A 30 -30.95 1.20 26.68
C VAL A 30 -29.76 0.37 26.20
N ILE A 31 -28.93 -0.10 27.13
CA ILE A 31 -27.91 -1.13 26.87
C ILE A 31 -28.48 -2.46 27.37
N PHE A 32 -28.68 -3.41 26.46
CA PHE A 32 -29.02 -4.79 26.80
C PHE A 32 -27.79 -5.50 27.39
N PHE A 33 -27.88 -5.91 28.66
CA PHE A 33 -27.01 -6.92 29.24
C PHE A 33 -27.55 -8.31 28.87
N ILE A 34 -26.76 -9.09 28.14
CA ILE A 34 -26.94 -10.54 28.05
C ILE A 34 -25.83 -11.18 28.88
N SER A 35 -26.23 -11.79 29.99
CA SER A 35 -25.36 -12.60 30.87
C SER A 35 -25.43 -14.06 30.42
N PHE A 36 -24.28 -14.70 30.21
CA PHE A 36 -24.17 -16.16 30.13
C PHE A 36 -23.40 -16.70 31.35
N PRO A 37 -23.75 -17.90 31.84
CA PRO A 37 -23.25 -18.41 33.11
C PRO A 37 -21.82 -18.94 32.99
N VAL A 38 -21.06 -18.74 34.07
CA VAL A 38 -19.75 -19.34 34.31
C VAL A 38 -19.91 -20.83 34.60
N SER A 39 -19.26 -21.70 33.82
CA SER A 39 -18.86 -23.03 34.28
C SER A 39 -17.37 -23.21 34.00
N SER A 40 -16.63 -23.41 35.08
CA SER A 40 -15.20 -23.63 35.13
C SER A 40 -14.82 -25.00 34.56
N ASP A 41 -13.95 -25.02 33.55
CA ASP A 41 -12.90 -26.03 33.46
C ASP A 41 -11.63 -25.34 32.96
N ILE A 42 -10.66 -25.24 33.88
CA ILE A 42 -9.34 -24.66 33.69
C ILE A 42 -8.41 -25.83 33.37
N SER A 43 -8.02 -25.98 32.09
CA SER A 43 -6.71 -26.51 31.70
C SER A 43 -6.49 -26.39 30.19
N ASN A 44 -5.86 -25.29 29.77
CA ASN A 44 -4.61 -25.28 29.00
C ASN A 44 -4.47 -24.04 28.11
N GLN A 45 -3.43 -23.27 28.44
CA GLN A 45 -2.64 -22.38 27.59
C GLN A 45 -3.32 -21.11 27.02
N THR A 46 -3.20 -20.05 27.80
CA THR A 46 -2.81 -18.72 27.29
C THR A 46 -1.37 -18.73 26.76
N SER A 47 -1.09 -17.83 25.80
CA SER A 47 0.15 -17.61 25.02
C SER A 47 0.29 -18.60 23.84
N LEU A 48 0.28 -18.18 22.57
CA LEU A 48 1.06 -17.09 21.97
C LEU A 48 0.31 -16.48 20.78
N LEU A 49 0.15 -15.14 20.81
CA LEU A 49 0.26 -14.35 19.59
C LEU A 49 1.76 -14.28 19.30
N THR A 50 2.25 -15.01 18.30
CA THR A 50 3.63 -14.94 17.84
C THR A 50 3.65 -14.78 16.32
N GLU A 51 4.15 -13.62 15.91
CA GLU A 51 5.12 -13.38 14.83
C GLU A 51 4.90 -14.04 13.46
N GLY A 52 4.83 -13.20 12.41
CA GLY A 52 5.47 -13.52 11.13
C GLY A 52 4.67 -14.32 10.09
N SER A 53 3.45 -13.92 9.73
CA SER A 53 2.87 -14.30 8.42
C SER A 53 2.73 -13.05 7.55
N LEU A 54 3.73 -12.77 6.70
CA LEU A 54 3.56 -11.76 5.65
C LEU A 54 2.73 -12.35 4.52
N ILE A 55 1.43 -12.14 4.66
CA ILE A 55 0.45 -12.28 3.61
C ILE A 55 0.01 -10.83 3.34
N PHE A 56 -0.04 -10.41 2.08
CA PHE A 56 -0.39 -9.04 1.69
C PHE A 56 -1.81 -8.98 1.13
N ALA A 57 -2.47 -7.83 1.25
CA ALA A 57 -3.72 -7.60 0.53
C ALA A 57 -3.45 -7.32 -0.95
N ASP A 58 -4.46 -7.49 -1.78
CA ASP A 58 -4.39 -7.23 -3.23
C ASP A 58 -5.70 -6.58 -3.63
N LEU A 59 -5.75 -5.26 -3.72
CA LEU A 59 -6.98 -4.58 -4.08
C LEU A 59 -7.11 -4.51 -5.60
N GLU A 60 -8.34 -4.58 -6.08
CA GLU A 60 -8.67 -4.43 -7.49
C GLU A 60 -9.86 -3.49 -7.60
N LEU A 61 -9.72 -2.45 -8.42
CA LEU A 61 -10.81 -1.55 -8.76
C LEU A 61 -11.53 -2.00 -10.04
N SER A 62 -12.86 -1.99 -9.99
CA SER A 62 -13.72 -2.28 -11.15
C SER A 62 -14.99 -1.43 -11.14
N ASP A 63 -15.71 -1.40 -12.27
CA ASP A 63 -17.05 -0.82 -12.38
C ASP A 63 -17.17 0.64 -11.87
N LEU A 64 -16.19 1.50 -12.17
CA LEU A 64 -16.26 2.93 -11.85
C LEU A 64 -17.34 3.62 -12.69
N ASN A 65 -18.41 4.06 -12.03
CA ASN A 65 -19.56 4.71 -12.62
C ASN A 65 -19.80 6.09 -12.01
N ILE A 66 -19.99 7.09 -12.86
CA ILE A 66 -20.29 8.47 -12.49
C ILE A 66 -21.44 9.03 -13.32
N ILE A 67 -22.04 10.12 -12.85
CA ILE A 67 -22.90 10.97 -13.68
C ILE A 67 -22.11 11.54 -14.87
N SER A 68 -22.75 11.68 -16.02
CA SER A 68 -22.08 12.12 -17.27
C SER A 68 -22.08 13.63 -17.48
N TYR A 69 -22.79 14.39 -16.65
CA TYR A 69 -22.92 15.85 -16.77
C TYR A 69 -22.91 16.49 -15.38
N GLY A 70 -22.19 17.61 -15.23
CA GLY A 70 -22.16 18.39 -13.99
C GLY A 70 -21.83 19.87 -14.22
N LYS A 71 -22.01 20.68 -13.17
CA LYS A 71 -21.54 22.08 -13.12
C LYS A 71 -20.44 22.22 -12.08
N ALA A 72 -19.50 23.13 -12.32
CA ALA A 72 -18.51 23.49 -11.30
C ALA A 72 -19.23 23.98 -10.03
N GLY A 73 -18.83 23.47 -8.87
CA GLY A 73 -19.46 23.73 -7.57
C GLY A 73 -20.65 22.83 -7.22
N GLN A 74 -21.05 21.87 -8.06
CA GLN A 74 -22.04 20.83 -7.73
C GLN A 74 -21.38 19.52 -7.33
N ASP A 75 -22.15 18.64 -6.69
CA ASP A 75 -21.66 17.32 -6.30
C ASP A 75 -21.61 16.35 -7.49
N LEU A 76 -20.43 15.78 -7.72
CA LEU A 76 -20.17 14.59 -8.53
C LEU A 76 -20.40 13.35 -7.68
N ALA A 77 -21.51 12.65 -7.94
CA ALA A 77 -21.83 11.38 -7.29
C ALA A 77 -21.50 10.18 -8.19
N GLY A 78 -21.05 9.09 -7.58
CA GLY A 78 -20.70 7.87 -8.29
C GLY A 78 -20.54 6.67 -7.37
N SER A 79 -20.10 5.56 -7.98
CA SER A 79 -19.71 4.36 -7.26
C SER A 79 -18.67 3.58 -8.02
N PHE A 80 -17.83 2.86 -7.29
CA PHE A 80 -16.91 1.87 -7.84
C PHE A 80 -17.07 0.55 -7.08
N ILE A 81 -16.42 -0.48 -7.58
CA ILE A 81 -16.29 -1.76 -6.90
C ILE A 81 -14.83 -1.96 -6.53
N VAL A 82 -14.62 -2.37 -5.28
CA VAL A 82 -13.32 -2.84 -4.80
C VAL A 82 -13.45 -4.33 -4.48
N LYS A 83 -12.42 -5.09 -4.83
CA LYS A 83 -12.26 -6.49 -4.43
C LYS A 83 -10.90 -6.67 -3.78
N ASN A 84 -10.83 -7.46 -2.72
CA ASN A 84 -9.55 -7.93 -2.20
C ASN A 84 -9.27 -9.34 -2.75
N ASN A 85 -8.36 -9.46 -3.69
CA ASN A 85 -7.87 -10.71 -4.26
C ASN A 85 -6.80 -11.38 -3.37
N GLY A 86 -6.29 -10.65 -2.39
CA GLY A 86 -5.19 -11.08 -1.53
C GLY A 86 -5.64 -12.01 -0.40
N PRO A 87 -4.72 -12.76 0.22
CA PRO A 87 -5.09 -13.78 1.20
C PRO A 87 -5.26 -13.23 2.64
N VAL A 88 -5.04 -11.93 2.89
CA VAL A 88 -5.36 -11.24 4.17
C VAL A 88 -6.26 -10.04 3.99
N PRO A 89 -6.96 -9.58 5.06
CA PRO A 89 -7.71 -8.34 5.03
C PRO A 89 -6.84 -7.13 4.65
N ALA A 90 -7.35 -6.26 3.79
CA ALA A 90 -6.82 -4.92 3.61
C ALA A 90 -7.34 -4.01 4.73
N THR A 91 -6.50 -3.11 5.26
CA THR A 91 -6.84 -2.16 6.32
C THR A 91 -6.49 -0.73 5.93
N ASP A 92 -7.14 0.27 6.54
CA ASP A 92 -6.94 1.71 6.26
C ASP A 92 -7.00 2.03 4.75
N ILE A 93 -7.98 1.42 4.09
CA ILE A 93 -8.16 1.54 2.65
C ILE A 93 -8.62 2.95 2.35
N HIS A 94 -7.95 3.63 1.44
CA HIS A 94 -8.41 4.91 0.92
C HIS A 94 -8.29 4.94 -0.59
N THR A 95 -9.29 5.53 -1.24
CA THR A 95 -9.33 5.70 -2.69
C THR A 95 -9.28 7.19 -2.99
N GLU A 96 -8.30 7.61 -3.76
CA GLU A 96 -8.10 8.97 -4.23
C GLU A 96 -8.79 9.15 -5.60
N PHE A 97 -9.35 10.33 -5.84
CA PHE A 97 -10.10 10.64 -7.06
C PHE A 97 -9.57 11.89 -7.73
N VAL A 98 -9.25 11.79 -9.03
CA VAL A 98 -8.73 12.91 -9.82
C VAL A 98 -9.48 13.04 -11.16
N LEU A 99 -9.77 14.28 -11.57
CA LEU A 99 -10.32 14.61 -12.88
C LEU A 99 -9.19 14.96 -13.85
N ILE A 100 -9.18 14.32 -15.02
CA ILE A 100 -8.20 14.51 -16.08
C ILE A 100 -8.93 15.08 -17.30
N ASN A 101 -8.48 16.22 -17.84
CA ASN A 101 -9.09 16.79 -19.03
C ASN A 101 -8.82 15.90 -20.26
N TYR A 102 -9.87 15.42 -20.92
CA TYR A 102 -9.80 14.45 -22.02
C TYR A 102 -9.36 15.07 -23.35
N GLN A 103 -9.54 16.38 -23.54
CA GLN A 103 -9.43 17.05 -24.84
C GLN A 103 -8.08 17.77 -25.04
N SER A 104 -7.37 18.10 -23.96
CA SER A 104 -6.09 18.80 -23.99
C SER A 104 -5.09 17.99 -23.18
N GLY A 105 -4.29 17.16 -23.86
CA GLY A 105 -3.39 16.17 -23.25
C GLY A 105 -2.22 16.73 -22.43
N ASN A 106 -2.39 17.86 -21.73
CA ASN A 106 -1.34 18.58 -21.01
C ASN A 106 -1.82 19.32 -19.74
N TYR A 107 -3.01 19.05 -19.19
CA TYR A 107 -3.38 19.58 -17.87
C TYR A 107 -3.04 18.61 -16.75
N SER A 108 -2.59 19.17 -15.63
CA SER A 108 -2.38 18.47 -14.36
C SER A 108 -3.69 17.81 -13.88
N PRO A 109 -3.65 16.58 -13.35
CA PRO A 109 -4.81 15.93 -12.76
C PRO A 109 -5.37 16.79 -11.61
N ILE A 110 -6.69 16.98 -11.59
CA ILE A 110 -7.39 17.81 -10.59
C ILE A 110 -7.94 16.89 -9.51
N TRP A 111 -7.34 16.88 -8.33
CA TRP A 111 -7.86 16.10 -7.21
C TRP A 111 -9.20 16.62 -6.72
N ILE A 112 -10.18 15.73 -6.58
CA ILE A 112 -11.54 16.10 -6.15
C ILE A 112 -11.94 15.52 -4.79
N GLY A 113 -11.18 14.56 -4.26
CA GLY A 113 -11.45 14.00 -2.95
C GLY A 113 -10.92 12.59 -2.75
N SER A 114 -11.11 12.09 -1.54
CA SER A 114 -10.77 10.71 -1.16
C SER A 114 -11.91 10.01 -0.43
N LYS A 115 -11.91 8.67 -0.48
CA LYS A 115 -12.89 7.82 0.18
C LYS A 115 -12.20 6.72 0.97
N SER A 116 -12.40 6.70 2.28
CA SER A 116 -11.84 5.66 3.14
C SER A 116 -12.82 4.54 3.47
N THR A 117 -12.31 3.33 3.63
CA THR A 117 -12.97 2.14 4.17
C THR A 117 -12.03 1.46 5.18
N GLU A 118 -12.51 1.11 6.38
CA GLU A 118 -11.60 0.64 7.44
C GLU A 118 -10.96 -0.72 7.15
N ILE A 119 -11.74 -1.71 6.68
CA ILE A 119 -11.28 -3.08 6.47
C ILE A 119 -12.00 -3.74 5.28
N LEU A 120 -11.28 -4.47 4.43
CA LEU A 120 -11.84 -5.34 3.40
C LEU A 120 -11.25 -6.77 3.52
N PRO A 121 -12.03 -7.77 3.99
CA PRO A 121 -11.54 -9.14 4.14
C PRO A 121 -11.17 -9.83 2.82
N PRO A 122 -10.38 -10.92 2.85
CA PRO A 122 -9.98 -11.70 1.66
C PRO A 122 -11.17 -12.17 0.82
N GLY A 123 -11.05 -12.07 -0.50
CA GLY A 123 -12.05 -12.52 -1.47
C GLY A 123 -13.35 -11.70 -1.47
N ILE A 124 -13.49 -10.70 -0.60
CA ILE A 124 -14.69 -9.87 -0.52
C ILE A 124 -14.67 -8.81 -1.61
N ARG A 125 -15.83 -8.64 -2.24
CA ARG A 125 -16.14 -7.60 -3.23
C ARG A 125 -17.19 -6.66 -2.64
N GLY A 126 -16.93 -5.36 -2.65
CA GLY A 126 -17.83 -4.33 -2.14
C GLY A 126 -18.11 -3.23 -3.16
N LYS A 127 -19.35 -2.75 -3.24
CA LYS A 127 -19.70 -1.54 -3.99
C LYS A 127 -19.59 -0.33 -3.07
N VAL A 128 -18.75 0.63 -3.42
CA VAL A 128 -18.47 1.82 -2.59
C VAL A 128 -19.07 3.05 -3.25
N PRO A 129 -20.05 3.72 -2.62
CA PRO A 129 -20.57 5.01 -3.11
C PRO A 129 -19.67 6.17 -2.68
N PHE A 130 -19.57 7.19 -3.52
CA PHE A 130 -18.87 8.45 -3.23
C PHE A 130 -19.65 9.67 -3.74
N SER A 131 -19.33 10.83 -3.18
CA SER A 131 -19.85 12.14 -3.59
C SER A 131 -18.83 13.21 -3.25
N PHE A 132 -18.41 14.00 -4.24
CA PHE A 132 -17.44 15.09 -4.08
C PHE A 132 -17.92 16.35 -4.78
N THR A 133 -17.61 17.54 -4.27
CA THR A 133 -17.97 18.78 -4.96
C THR A 133 -16.96 19.06 -6.08
N ILE A 134 -17.44 19.21 -7.32
CA ILE A 134 -16.63 19.64 -8.46
C ILE A 134 -16.05 21.02 -8.12
N PRO A 135 -14.72 21.23 -8.20
CA PRO A 135 -14.13 22.53 -7.90
C PRO A 135 -14.77 23.67 -8.70
N LYS A 136 -15.00 24.81 -8.05
CA LYS A 136 -15.50 26.03 -8.71
C LYS A 136 -14.42 26.58 -9.64
N GLY A 137 -14.83 27.18 -10.76
CA GLY A 137 -13.88 27.74 -11.72
C GLY A 137 -13.25 26.74 -12.70
N MET A 138 -13.54 25.44 -12.59
CA MET A 138 -13.16 24.49 -13.64
C MET A 138 -13.72 24.93 -15.01
N PRO A 139 -12.90 24.94 -16.07
CA PRO A 139 -13.36 25.33 -17.38
C PRO A 139 -14.39 24.32 -17.93
N PRO A 140 -15.31 24.75 -18.80
CA PRO A 140 -16.17 23.82 -19.52
C PRO A 140 -15.31 22.84 -20.35
N GLY A 141 -15.66 21.56 -20.34
CA GLY A 141 -14.86 20.54 -20.99
C GLY A 141 -15.31 19.12 -20.69
N GLU A 142 -14.64 18.16 -21.31
CA GLU A 142 -14.80 16.73 -21.04
C GLU A 142 -13.66 16.26 -20.14
N TYR A 143 -14.02 15.60 -19.05
CA TYR A 143 -13.07 15.11 -18.04
C TYR A 143 -13.27 13.62 -17.82
N ILE A 144 -12.18 12.86 -17.72
CA ILE A 144 -12.18 11.49 -17.24
C ILE A 144 -11.94 11.52 -15.74
N LEU A 145 -12.72 10.75 -14.98
CA LEU A 145 -12.42 10.51 -13.58
C LEU A 145 -11.50 9.30 -13.47
N GLU A 146 -10.34 9.46 -12.85
CA GLU A 146 -9.47 8.38 -12.41
C GLU A 146 -9.66 8.17 -10.91
N ALA A 147 -9.74 6.92 -10.49
CA ALA A 147 -9.74 6.52 -9.09
C ALA A 147 -8.55 5.58 -8.83
N THR A 148 -7.80 5.85 -7.76
CA THR A 148 -6.66 5.03 -7.34
C THR A 148 -6.84 4.61 -5.89
N ILE A 149 -6.72 3.32 -5.61
CA ILE A 149 -6.88 2.76 -4.26
C ILE A 149 -5.53 2.46 -3.62
N TYR A 150 -5.50 2.65 -2.32
CA TYR A 150 -4.36 2.42 -1.44
C TYR A 150 -4.87 1.72 -0.17
N SER A 151 -4.01 0.95 0.48
CA SER A 151 -4.24 0.40 1.80
C SER A 151 -2.98 0.47 2.65
N ASN A 152 -3.13 0.32 3.97
CA ASN A 152 -2.01 0.25 4.89
C ASN A 152 -1.39 -1.16 4.82
N GLY A 153 -0.15 -1.22 4.33
CA GLY A 153 0.54 -2.45 3.99
C GLY A 153 0.95 -2.49 2.53
N LYS A 154 1.87 -3.39 2.16
CA LYS A 154 2.21 -3.59 0.75
C LYS A 154 1.03 -4.23 0.04
N GLU A 155 0.70 -3.73 -1.15
CA GLU A 155 -0.20 -4.39 -2.09
C GLU A 155 0.60 -5.13 -3.14
N ILE A 156 0.03 -6.23 -3.61
CA ILE A 156 0.73 -7.22 -4.41
C ILE A 156 0.77 -6.82 -5.88
N VAL A 157 -0.38 -6.50 -6.44
CA VAL A 157 -0.52 -5.92 -7.77
C VAL A 157 -0.98 -4.49 -7.56
N ILE A 158 -0.22 -3.54 -8.12
CA ILE A 158 -0.55 -2.12 -8.07
C ILE A 158 -1.10 -1.60 -9.41
N ASP A 159 -1.01 -2.41 -10.47
CA ASP A 159 -1.45 -2.01 -11.82
C ASP A 159 -2.98 -2.03 -11.99
N ASP A 160 -3.71 -2.73 -11.13
CA ASP A 160 -5.18 -2.79 -11.05
C ASP A 160 -5.78 -1.95 -9.92
N ASN A 161 -4.93 -1.22 -9.20
CA ASN A 161 -5.35 -0.24 -8.20
C ASN A 161 -5.87 1.06 -8.80
N THR A 162 -5.72 1.24 -10.11
CA THR A 162 -6.18 2.44 -10.83
C THR A 162 -7.22 2.08 -11.87
N ILE A 163 -8.34 2.80 -11.89
CA ILE A 163 -9.38 2.68 -12.90
C ILE A 163 -9.86 4.05 -13.37
N THR A 164 -10.24 4.16 -14.64
CA THR A 164 -10.81 5.37 -15.22
C THR A 164 -12.30 5.18 -15.56
N SER A 165 -13.05 6.28 -15.54
CA SER A 165 -14.46 6.29 -15.90
C SER A 165 -14.63 5.90 -17.38
N LEU A 166 -15.55 4.97 -17.66
CA LEU A 166 -15.85 4.49 -19.02
C LEU A 166 -16.33 5.60 -19.98
N ARG A 167 -16.90 6.68 -19.44
CA ARG A 167 -17.40 7.83 -20.20
C ARG A 167 -16.95 9.12 -19.53
N PRO A 168 -16.61 10.16 -20.31
CA PRO A 168 -16.25 11.44 -19.72
C PRO A 168 -17.45 12.10 -19.02
N LEU A 169 -17.13 12.84 -17.98
CA LEU A 169 -17.96 13.87 -17.37
C LEU A 169 -17.87 15.14 -18.21
N THR A 170 -19.00 15.63 -18.72
CA THR A 170 -19.06 16.95 -19.37
C THR A 170 -19.40 18.03 -18.34
N ILE A 171 -18.50 19.00 -18.17
CA ILE A 171 -18.73 20.23 -17.40
C ILE A 171 -19.17 21.32 -18.39
N PHE A 172 -20.40 21.84 -18.23
CA PHE A 172 -21.01 22.76 -19.20
C PHE A 172 -21.14 24.21 -18.69
N GLU A 173 -21.09 24.44 -17.38
CA GLU A 173 -21.07 25.78 -16.77
C GLU A 173 -20.10 25.80 -15.59
N GLY A 174 -19.11 26.71 -15.65
CA GLY A 174 -18.27 27.05 -14.51
C GLY A 174 -18.97 28.12 -13.68
N GLU A 175 -19.38 27.82 -12.45
CA GLU A 175 -19.61 28.91 -11.47
C GLU A 175 -18.33 29.74 -11.40
N PRO A 176 -18.38 31.07 -11.62
CA PRO A 176 -17.17 31.88 -11.68
C PRO A 176 -16.44 31.78 -10.33
N TRP A 177 -15.16 31.44 -10.40
CA TRP A 177 -14.27 31.56 -9.26
C TRP A 177 -14.33 32.99 -8.74
N LYS A 178 -14.65 33.14 -7.45
CA LYS A 178 -14.79 34.47 -6.82
C LYS A 178 -13.46 35.07 -6.37
N GLY A 179 -12.37 34.30 -6.46
CA GLY A 179 -11.01 34.80 -6.27
C GLY A 179 -10.43 35.35 -7.56
N GLU A 180 -9.25 35.98 -7.47
CA GLU A 180 -8.50 36.37 -8.66
C GLU A 180 -7.78 35.13 -9.24
N TYR A 181 -7.23 35.25 -10.44
CA TYR A 181 -6.49 34.18 -11.13
C TYR A 181 -4.99 34.39 -10.90
N PRO A 182 -4.38 33.81 -9.84
CA PRO A 182 -2.94 33.89 -9.64
C PRO A 182 -2.18 33.13 -10.74
N ASP A 183 -0.87 33.22 -10.70
CA ASP A 183 0.04 32.43 -11.52
C ASP A 183 1.01 31.75 -10.57
N LEU A 184 0.68 30.55 -10.12
CA LEU A 184 1.46 29.80 -9.16
C LEU A 184 2.56 29.03 -9.89
N SER A 185 3.69 28.92 -9.23
CA SER A 185 4.71 27.94 -9.60
C SER A 185 5.43 27.49 -8.34
N ILE A 186 6.27 26.47 -8.48
CA ILE A 186 7.08 25.99 -7.38
C ILE A 186 8.50 25.76 -7.85
N ILE A 187 9.46 25.96 -6.94
CA ILE A 187 10.88 25.71 -7.18
C ILE A 187 11.37 24.82 -6.05
N ILE A 188 12.00 23.69 -6.37
CA ILE A 188 12.70 22.85 -5.40
C ILE A 188 14.15 23.36 -5.30
N ASP A 189 14.43 24.15 -4.27
CA ASP A 189 15.74 24.76 -4.05
C ASP A 189 16.82 23.72 -3.72
N SER A 190 16.50 22.75 -2.85
CA SER A 190 17.42 21.66 -2.52
C SER A 190 16.75 20.47 -1.83
N VAL A 191 17.38 19.30 -1.97
CA VAL A 191 17.02 18.07 -1.27
C VAL A 191 18.27 17.48 -0.61
N ASN A 192 18.15 17.08 0.65
CA ASN A 192 19.25 16.46 1.39
C ASN A 192 18.74 15.42 2.42
N PRO A 193 19.30 14.20 2.46
CA PRO A 193 20.33 13.66 1.57
C PRO A 193 19.76 13.11 0.24
N THR A 194 20.60 13.01 -0.79
CA THR A 194 20.26 12.34 -2.08
C THR A 194 20.57 10.84 -2.08
N ASN A 195 21.15 10.32 -1.00
CA ASN A 195 21.28 8.89 -0.75
C ASN A 195 20.78 8.63 0.68
N THR A 196 19.70 7.87 0.79
CA THR A 196 18.96 7.69 2.04
C THR A 196 18.40 6.28 2.14
N SER A 197 17.74 5.99 3.24
CA SER A 197 16.98 4.75 3.43
C SER A 197 15.55 5.04 3.80
N VAL A 198 14.67 4.05 3.61
CA VAL A 198 13.32 4.14 4.15
C VAL A 198 13.34 4.36 5.67
N GLY A 199 12.41 5.16 6.18
CA GLY A 199 12.34 5.56 7.59
C GLY A 199 13.33 6.67 8.00
N TYR A 200 14.21 7.14 7.11
CA TYR A 200 15.14 8.24 7.40
C TYR A 200 14.58 9.60 6.98
N PRO A 201 15.04 10.69 7.63
CA PRO A 201 14.62 12.03 7.27
C PRO A 201 15.15 12.47 5.90
N LEU A 202 14.29 13.13 5.13
CA LEU A 202 14.57 13.85 3.90
C LEU A 202 14.25 15.33 4.15
N ILE A 203 15.24 16.21 3.92
CA ILE A 203 15.07 17.65 4.05
C ILE A 203 14.79 18.21 2.67
N ILE A 204 13.65 18.87 2.51
CA ILE A 204 13.24 19.52 1.27
C ILE A 204 13.15 21.02 1.52
N THR A 205 13.90 21.79 0.74
CA THR A 205 13.77 23.25 0.69
C THR A 205 13.18 23.63 -0.66
N TYR A 206 12.10 24.41 -0.62
CA TYR A 206 11.33 24.79 -1.79
C TYR A 206 10.76 26.20 -1.64
N THR A 207 10.42 26.82 -2.76
CA THR A 207 9.87 28.17 -2.84
C THR A 207 8.59 28.13 -3.68
N PRO A 208 7.40 28.22 -3.06
CA PRO A 208 6.16 28.50 -3.78
C PRO A 208 6.16 29.94 -4.26
N VAL A 209 5.80 30.14 -5.53
CA VAL A 209 5.84 31.44 -6.20
C VAL A 209 4.45 31.81 -6.69
N ASN A 210 4.09 33.10 -6.61
CA ASN A 210 3.01 33.68 -7.39
C ASN A 210 3.63 34.68 -8.39
N ASN A 211 3.67 34.37 -9.67
CA ASN A 211 4.31 35.14 -10.73
C ASN A 211 3.53 36.40 -11.12
N ASN A 212 2.36 36.64 -10.52
CA ASN A 212 1.55 37.81 -10.80
C ASN A 212 1.06 38.54 -9.51
N ASN A 213 0.25 39.58 -9.70
CA ASN A 213 -0.23 40.44 -8.61
C ASN A 213 -1.61 40.03 -8.06
N ASN A 214 -2.17 38.92 -8.55
CA ASN A 214 -3.50 38.48 -8.16
C ASN A 214 -3.43 37.63 -6.88
N ASN A 215 -4.33 37.90 -5.95
CA ASN A 215 -4.44 37.17 -4.68
C ASN A 215 -5.46 36.03 -4.80
N ALA A 216 -5.23 34.94 -4.06
CA ALA A 216 -6.13 33.79 -4.03
C ALA A 216 -6.29 33.21 -2.62
N GLY A 217 -7.14 32.18 -2.51
CA GLY A 217 -7.37 31.45 -1.28
C GLY A 217 -6.20 30.54 -0.89
N SER A 218 -6.45 29.67 0.08
CA SER A 218 -5.52 28.60 0.44
C SER A 218 -5.54 27.48 -0.60
N TYR A 219 -4.40 26.85 -0.84
CA TYR A 219 -4.24 25.71 -1.74
C TYR A 219 -3.30 24.66 -1.11
N HIS A 220 -3.13 23.52 -1.75
CA HIS A 220 -2.29 22.43 -1.27
C HIS A 220 -1.07 22.22 -2.17
N ILE A 221 0.08 21.93 -1.58
CA ILE A 221 1.32 21.56 -2.28
C ILE A 221 1.61 20.09 -1.96
N GLY A 222 1.81 19.29 -3.02
CA GLY A 222 2.10 17.88 -2.92
C GLY A 222 3.56 17.61 -3.27
N PHE A 223 4.22 16.78 -2.48
CA PHE A 223 5.56 16.28 -2.75
C PHE A 223 5.52 14.78 -2.97
N PHE A 224 6.06 14.34 -4.10
CA PHE A 224 5.97 12.96 -4.57
C PHE A 224 7.36 12.41 -4.87
N LEU A 225 7.58 11.15 -4.53
CA LEU A 225 8.71 10.38 -5.03
C LEU A 225 8.25 9.51 -6.19
N SER A 226 8.78 9.79 -7.38
CA SER A 226 8.47 9.07 -8.62
C SER A 226 9.64 8.23 -9.09
N SER A 227 9.38 7.05 -9.65
CA SER A 227 10.41 6.24 -10.33
C SER A 227 10.85 6.84 -11.67
N ASP A 228 10.10 7.80 -12.20
CA ASP A 228 10.43 8.52 -13.43
C ASP A 228 10.26 10.05 -13.23
N GLN A 229 10.32 10.82 -14.31
CA GLN A 229 10.21 12.29 -14.26
C GLN A 229 8.79 12.75 -14.63
N LYS A 230 7.77 11.96 -14.32
CA LYS A 230 6.38 12.27 -14.62
C LYS A 230 5.52 12.00 -13.41
N ILE A 231 4.64 12.95 -13.09
CA ILE A 231 3.64 12.74 -12.04
C ILE A 231 2.58 11.75 -12.53
N SER A 232 2.26 10.76 -11.70
CA SER A 232 1.23 9.76 -11.93
C SER A 232 0.67 9.21 -10.61
N SER A 233 -0.42 8.46 -10.70
CA SER A 233 -1.00 7.75 -9.56
C SER A 233 -0.09 6.66 -8.95
N LYS A 234 1.03 6.32 -9.62
CA LYS A 234 2.04 5.36 -9.15
C LYS A 234 3.08 5.96 -8.23
N ASP A 235 3.10 7.29 -8.08
CA ASP A 235 4.11 7.99 -7.28
C ASP A 235 3.73 8.03 -5.80
N TYR A 236 4.76 8.05 -4.94
CA TYR A 236 4.56 8.06 -3.50
C TYR A 236 4.42 9.48 -2.97
N LEU A 237 3.22 9.88 -2.52
CA LEU A 237 3.00 11.13 -1.80
C LEU A 237 3.73 11.08 -0.44
N ILE A 238 4.79 11.88 -0.29
CA ILE A 238 5.54 11.96 0.96
C ILE A 238 5.09 13.13 1.85
N ARG A 239 4.45 14.14 1.27
CA ARG A 239 3.91 15.30 2.00
C ARG A 239 2.78 15.96 1.22
N ASP A 240 1.68 16.21 1.92
CA ASP A 240 0.66 17.22 1.56
C ASP A 240 0.76 18.38 2.55
N VAL A 241 0.98 19.59 2.04
CA VAL A 241 1.03 20.81 2.87
C VAL A 241 0.08 21.88 2.35
N LYS A 242 -0.73 22.40 3.27
CA LYS A 242 -1.63 23.51 3.00
C LYS A 242 -0.90 24.85 3.06
N SER A 243 -0.93 25.60 1.97
CA SER A 243 -0.58 27.02 1.91
C SER A 243 -1.83 27.86 2.18
N TYR A 244 -1.79 28.77 3.15
CA TYR A 244 -3.00 29.44 3.66
C TYR A 244 -3.42 30.69 2.89
N GLN A 245 -2.49 31.37 2.21
CA GLN A 245 -2.76 32.62 1.49
C GLN A 245 -1.83 32.74 0.28
N VAL A 246 -2.40 33.05 -0.88
CA VAL A 246 -1.68 33.49 -2.07
C VAL A 246 -1.73 35.01 -2.10
N TYR A 247 -0.58 35.66 -1.96
CA TYR A 247 -0.45 37.09 -2.07
C TYR A 247 0.40 37.47 -3.30
N SER A 248 0.28 38.73 -3.75
CA SER A 248 0.97 39.25 -4.92
C SER A 248 2.49 39.04 -4.86
N ASN A 249 3.10 38.49 -5.90
CA ASN A 249 4.54 38.21 -5.99
C ASN A 249 5.10 37.39 -4.82
N MET A 250 4.29 36.48 -4.26
CA MET A 250 4.75 35.53 -3.24
C MET A 250 5.97 34.76 -3.75
N SER A 251 6.98 34.59 -2.89
CA SER A 251 8.21 33.86 -3.19
C SER A 251 8.96 33.51 -1.89
N ASP A 252 8.24 33.04 -0.88
CA ASP A 252 8.82 32.68 0.42
C ASP A 252 9.45 31.29 0.36
N THR A 253 10.74 31.20 0.68
CA THR A 253 11.41 29.90 0.81
C THR A 253 11.01 29.19 2.10
N VAL A 254 10.68 27.91 1.99
CA VAL A 254 10.24 27.03 3.08
C VAL A 254 11.16 25.81 3.13
N SER A 255 11.51 25.37 4.34
CA SER A 255 12.20 24.09 4.56
C SER A 255 11.32 23.14 5.38
N SER A 256 11.36 21.87 5.01
CA SER A 256 10.61 20.80 5.66
C SER A 256 11.49 19.58 5.91
N ILE A 257 11.12 18.79 6.91
CA ILE A 257 11.73 17.50 7.21
C ILE A 257 10.63 16.45 7.11
N ASP A 258 10.84 15.49 6.21
CA ASP A 258 9.91 14.41 5.90
C ASP A 258 10.56 13.07 6.19
N ILE A 259 9.78 12.06 6.54
CA ILE A 259 10.28 10.71 6.71
C ILE A 259 10.00 9.96 5.42
N ILE A 260 11.02 9.31 4.84
CA ILE A 260 10.81 8.42 3.69
C ILE A 260 9.90 7.27 4.14
N PRO A 261 8.73 7.07 3.53
CA PRO A 261 7.84 5.98 3.90
C PRO A 261 8.49 4.59 3.76
N THR A 262 8.13 3.66 4.65
CA THR A 262 8.72 2.31 4.75
C THR A 262 8.34 1.36 3.61
N GLU A 263 7.28 1.71 2.91
CA GLU A 263 6.69 1.00 1.79
C GLU A 263 7.45 1.25 0.48
N ILE A 264 8.22 2.33 0.37
CA ILE A 264 8.94 2.68 -0.86
C ILE A 264 10.01 1.62 -1.16
N PRO A 265 9.96 0.94 -2.32
CA PRO A 265 10.98 -0.01 -2.71
C PRO A 265 12.36 0.64 -2.83
N SER A 266 13.42 -0.14 -2.61
CA SER A 266 14.77 0.29 -2.95
C SER A 266 14.84 0.67 -4.43
N GLY A 267 15.47 1.80 -4.73
CA GLY A 267 15.55 2.27 -6.11
C GLY A 267 15.98 3.72 -6.23
N GLN A 268 16.03 4.18 -7.47
CA GLN A 268 16.29 5.57 -7.79
C GLN A 268 14.95 6.29 -8.00
N TYR A 269 14.76 7.42 -7.33
CA TYR A 269 13.54 8.23 -7.40
C TYR A 269 13.84 9.68 -7.74
N TYR A 270 12.85 10.37 -8.32
CA TYR A 270 12.85 11.81 -8.54
C TYR A 270 11.85 12.45 -7.57
N LEU A 271 12.25 13.55 -6.92
CA LEU A 271 11.33 14.36 -6.14
C LEU A 271 10.57 15.30 -7.08
N ILE A 272 9.25 15.20 -7.08
CA ILE A 272 8.35 16.07 -7.83
C ILE A 272 7.57 16.89 -6.81
N ALA A 273 7.53 18.20 -6.99
CA ALA A 273 6.68 19.09 -6.22
C ALA A 273 5.62 19.70 -7.14
N VAL A 274 4.37 19.71 -6.68
CA VAL A 274 3.25 20.27 -7.44
C VAL A 274 2.52 21.27 -6.56
N THR A 275 2.56 22.54 -6.95
CA THR A 275 1.74 23.60 -6.33
C THR A 275 0.32 23.52 -6.85
N ASP A 276 -0.65 23.81 -5.98
CA ASP A 276 -2.07 23.54 -6.19
C ASP A 276 -2.32 22.17 -6.86
N TYR A 277 -1.69 21.12 -6.33
CA TYR A 277 -1.82 19.77 -6.93
C TYR A 277 -3.26 19.24 -6.88
N THR A 278 -4.13 19.90 -6.13
CA THR A 278 -5.57 19.65 -6.12
C THR A 278 -6.34 20.32 -7.25
N GLY A 279 -5.73 21.26 -7.98
CA GLY A 279 -6.35 22.05 -9.05
C GLY A 279 -7.54 22.87 -8.57
N MET A 280 -7.50 23.37 -7.32
CA MET A 280 -8.60 24.08 -6.70
C MET A 280 -8.62 25.57 -7.04
N ILE A 281 -7.49 26.14 -7.45
CA ILE A 281 -7.30 27.54 -7.77
C ILE A 281 -7.12 27.68 -9.28
N PRO A 282 -8.06 28.30 -10.02
CA PRO A 282 -7.84 28.59 -11.43
C PRO A 282 -6.74 29.63 -11.64
N GLU A 283 -5.85 29.38 -12.59
CA GLU A 283 -4.64 30.18 -12.79
C GLU A 283 -4.56 30.83 -14.17
N THR A 284 -3.64 31.79 -14.35
CA THR A 284 -3.35 32.34 -15.69
C THR A 284 -2.45 31.46 -16.54
N ASP A 285 -1.63 30.63 -15.88
CA ASP A 285 -0.83 29.57 -16.49
C ASP A 285 -0.92 28.35 -15.58
N GLU A 286 -1.38 27.22 -16.11
CA GLU A 286 -1.53 25.95 -15.37
C GLU A 286 -0.36 25.00 -15.66
N SER A 287 0.56 25.40 -16.55
CA SER A 287 1.62 24.54 -17.08
C SER A 287 2.93 24.62 -16.28
N ASN A 288 3.01 25.54 -15.32
CA ASN A 288 4.19 25.84 -14.50
C ASN A 288 4.02 25.46 -13.01
N ASN A 289 2.96 24.72 -12.68
CA ASN A 289 2.66 24.27 -11.31
C ASN A 289 3.55 23.14 -10.81
N LEU A 290 4.41 22.58 -11.65
CA LEU A 290 5.21 21.40 -11.34
C LEU A 290 6.70 21.71 -11.47
N ASP A 291 7.48 21.27 -10.49
CA ASP A 291 8.94 21.23 -10.57
C ASP A 291 9.48 19.84 -10.20
N ILE A 292 10.61 19.49 -10.81
CA ILE A 292 11.27 18.19 -10.63
C ILE A 292 12.71 18.45 -10.18
N TYR A 293 13.06 17.89 -9.03
CA TYR A 293 14.42 18.00 -8.54
C TYR A 293 15.38 17.27 -9.48
N SER A 294 16.39 17.98 -9.99
CA SER A 294 17.22 17.49 -11.09
C SER A 294 18.11 16.30 -10.73
N ASN A 295 18.47 16.14 -9.44
CA ASN A 295 19.29 15.02 -8.99
C ASN A 295 18.40 13.91 -8.41
N PRO A 296 18.56 12.66 -8.87
CA PRO A 296 17.79 11.57 -8.29
C PRO A 296 18.18 11.30 -6.82
N ILE A 297 17.22 10.81 -6.06
CA ILE A 297 17.36 10.33 -4.69
C ILE A 297 17.48 8.80 -4.75
N LEU A 298 18.62 8.28 -4.30
CA LEU A 298 18.79 6.85 -4.12
C LEU A 298 18.20 6.45 -2.77
N ILE A 299 17.16 5.62 -2.80
CA ILE A 299 16.50 5.09 -1.61
C ILE A 299 16.91 3.62 -1.47
N SER A 300 17.45 3.28 -0.31
CA SER A 300 17.82 1.91 0.04
C SER A 300 16.92 1.39 1.16
N LYS A 301 16.51 0.13 1.05
CA LYS A 301 15.97 -0.61 2.20
C LYS A 301 17.08 -1.49 2.75
N ASN A 302 17.41 -1.30 4.02
CA ASN A 302 18.33 -2.19 4.72
C ASN A 302 17.59 -3.47 5.08
N TYR A 303 17.71 -4.47 4.23
CA TYR A 303 17.12 -5.77 4.48
C TYR A 303 17.99 -6.58 5.44
N ASN A 304 17.38 -7.09 6.52
CA ASN A 304 17.98 -8.17 7.29
C ASN A 304 17.64 -9.49 6.59
N LEU A 305 18.55 -10.00 5.76
CA LEU A 305 18.35 -11.23 4.98
C LEU A 305 18.06 -12.47 5.84
N ASN A 306 18.43 -12.44 7.13
CA ASN A 306 18.17 -13.52 8.08
C ASN A 306 16.83 -13.37 8.81
N SER A 307 16.09 -12.28 8.57
CA SER A 307 14.80 -12.06 9.23
C SER A 307 13.70 -12.90 8.59
N GLU A 308 12.78 -13.37 9.43
CA GLU A 308 11.57 -14.07 8.99
C GLU A 308 10.68 -13.18 8.11
N GLU A 309 10.62 -11.87 8.40
CA GLU A 309 9.95 -10.88 7.55
C GLU A 309 10.52 -10.90 6.12
N TYR A 310 11.84 -10.87 5.96
CA TYR A 310 12.45 -10.91 4.63
C TYR A 310 12.15 -12.22 3.88
N ALA A 311 12.25 -13.36 4.57
CA ALA A 311 11.94 -14.66 3.99
C ALA A 311 10.46 -14.75 3.56
N ASN A 312 9.54 -14.33 4.42
CA ASN A 312 8.11 -14.37 4.12
C ASN A 312 7.73 -13.43 2.96
N GLU A 313 8.40 -12.29 2.81
CA GLU A 313 8.21 -11.42 1.65
C GLU A 313 8.55 -12.17 0.34
N ILE A 314 9.67 -12.89 0.30
CA ILE A 314 10.04 -13.73 -0.86
C ILE A 314 8.99 -14.83 -1.09
N SER A 315 8.55 -15.53 -0.03
CA SER A 315 7.54 -16.60 -0.13
C SER A 315 6.22 -16.08 -0.72
N GLY A 316 5.78 -14.89 -0.29
CA GLY A 316 4.64 -14.19 -0.85
C GLY A 316 4.83 -13.91 -2.34
N LEU A 317 5.95 -13.28 -2.73
CA LEU A 317 6.21 -12.96 -4.13
C LEU A 317 6.27 -14.19 -5.03
N ILE A 318 6.84 -15.30 -4.54
CA ILE A 318 6.83 -16.60 -5.22
C ILE A 318 5.40 -17.11 -5.46
N PHE A 319 4.52 -17.06 -4.44
CA PHE A 319 3.12 -17.47 -4.57
C PHE A 319 2.42 -16.71 -5.70
N LEU A 320 2.66 -15.41 -5.75
CA LEU A 320 1.98 -14.47 -6.63
C LEU A 320 2.46 -14.61 -8.06
N LYS A 321 3.77 -14.68 -8.27
CA LYS A 321 4.38 -14.96 -9.57
C LYS A 321 3.96 -16.33 -10.10
N THR A 322 3.79 -17.33 -9.22
CA THR A 322 3.23 -18.65 -9.59
C THR A 322 1.82 -18.52 -10.15
N ASN A 323 0.92 -17.82 -9.44
CA ASN A 323 -0.46 -17.61 -9.90
C ASN A 323 -0.54 -16.77 -11.17
N LYS A 324 0.30 -15.74 -11.32
CA LYS A 324 0.41 -14.95 -12.55
C LYS A 324 0.79 -15.83 -13.75
N TYR A 325 1.79 -16.69 -13.56
CA TYR A 325 2.21 -17.64 -14.60
C TYR A 325 1.10 -18.65 -14.94
N ARG A 326 0.36 -19.15 -13.94
CA ARG A 326 -0.79 -20.05 -14.15
C ARG A 326 -1.91 -19.38 -14.96
N ASN A 327 -2.31 -18.16 -14.59
CA ASN A 327 -3.34 -17.41 -15.30
C ASN A 327 -2.92 -17.10 -16.75
N PHE A 328 -1.65 -16.76 -16.99
CA PHE A 328 -1.11 -16.59 -18.34
C PHE A 328 -1.26 -17.87 -19.20
N ASN A 329 -1.18 -19.05 -18.58
CA ASN A 329 -1.39 -20.34 -19.22
C ASN A 329 -2.87 -20.81 -19.21
N GLY A 330 -3.81 -19.94 -18.82
CA GLY A 330 -5.25 -20.25 -18.79
C GLY A 330 -5.70 -21.18 -17.66
N LEU A 331 -4.92 -21.29 -16.59
CA LEU A 331 -5.20 -22.13 -15.41
C LEU A 331 -5.74 -21.29 -14.26
N ASN A 332 -6.50 -21.93 -13.35
CA ASN A 332 -6.96 -21.30 -12.13
C ASN A 332 -5.80 -20.99 -11.17
N SER A 333 -5.90 -19.85 -10.47
CA SER A 333 -5.04 -19.51 -9.33
C SER A 333 -5.13 -20.58 -8.24
N LEU A 334 -3.99 -20.88 -7.63
CA LEU A 334 -3.85 -21.71 -6.44
C LEU A 334 -4.25 -20.94 -5.18
N ILE A 335 -4.80 -21.67 -4.22
CA ILE A 335 -5.15 -21.19 -2.88
C ILE A 335 -3.93 -21.38 -1.97
N TYR A 336 -3.53 -20.31 -1.29
CA TYR A 336 -2.49 -20.40 -0.27
C TYR A 336 -2.95 -21.27 0.91
N ASP A 337 -2.16 -22.28 1.28
CA ASP A 337 -2.44 -23.18 2.41
C ASP A 337 -1.34 -23.02 3.49
N PRO A 338 -1.68 -22.41 4.65
CA PRO A 338 -0.71 -22.14 5.71
C PRO A 338 -0.01 -23.40 6.24
N LEU A 339 -0.74 -24.50 6.44
CA LEU A 339 -0.17 -25.73 6.98
C LEU A 339 0.79 -26.38 5.97
N LEU A 340 0.45 -26.30 4.67
CA LEU A 340 1.36 -26.73 3.62
C LEU A 340 2.62 -25.85 3.54
N SER A 341 2.48 -24.56 3.86
CA SER A 341 3.58 -23.59 3.97
C SER A 341 4.52 -23.94 5.12
N ASP A 342 3.97 -24.27 6.29
CA ASP A 342 4.76 -24.70 7.46
C ASP A 342 5.57 -25.96 7.15
N ILE A 343 4.98 -26.92 6.43
CA ILE A 343 5.68 -28.14 5.98
C ILE A 343 6.82 -27.80 5.02
N ALA A 344 6.58 -26.90 4.06
CA ALA A 344 7.59 -26.44 3.11
C ALA A 344 8.73 -25.67 3.81
N TYR A 345 8.40 -24.81 4.78
CA TYR A 345 9.38 -24.09 5.61
C TYR A 345 10.20 -25.04 6.48
N GLY A 346 9.55 -26.05 7.07
CA GLY A 346 10.20 -27.10 7.83
C GLY A 346 11.23 -27.85 6.99
N HIS A 347 10.88 -28.24 5.76
CA HIS A 347 11.82 -28.91 4.85
C HIS A 347 12.97 -27.99 4.42
N THR A 348 12.67 -26.72 4.15
CA THR A 348 13.68 -25.70 3.82
C THR A 348 14.68 -25.52 4.98
N SER A 349 14.19 -25.49 6.22
CA SER A 349 15.02 -25.40 7.42
C SER A 349 15.85 -26.67 7.63
N ASP A 350 15.27 -27.85 7.43
CA ASP A 350 15.96 -29.14 7.57
C ASP A 350 17.13 -29.27 6.56
N MET A 351 16.91 -28.87 5.31
CA MET A 351 17.95 -28.82 4.26
C MET A 351 19.16 -27.97 4.70
N ILE A 352 18.92 -26.80 5.29
CA ILE A 352 19.96 -25.91 5.78
C ILE A 352 20.66 -26.51 7.02
N GLU A 353 19.88 -26.87 8.04
CA GLU A 353 20.41 -27.32 9.34
C GLU A 353 21.23 -28.61 9.23
N ARG A 354 20.85 -29.49 8.30
CA ARG A 354 21.49 -30.79 8.10
C ARG A 354 22.35 -30.84 6.85
N ASN A 355 22.60 -29.70 6.21
CA ASN A 355 23.51 -29.52 5.07
C ASN A 355 23.24 -30.49 3.91
N TYR A 356 22.00 -30.55 3.44
CA TYR A 356 21.63 -31.33 2.25
C TYR A 356 20.68 -30.55 1.34
N PHE A 357 20.55 -30.99 0.09
CA PHE A 357 19.61 -30.39 -0.87
C PHE A 357 18.96 -31.52 -1.67
N SER A 358 17.73 -31.88 -1.29
CA SER A 358 17.01 -33.05 -1.81
C SER A 358 15.52 -32.96 -1.48
N HIS A 359 14.68 -33.58 -2.32
CA HIS A 359 13.25 -33.79 -2.01
C HIS A 359 13.03 -34.76 -0.84
N TYR A 360 14.03 -35.56 -0.49
CA TYR A 360 14.00 -36.53 0.58
C TYR A 360 14.86 -36.07 1.75
N THR A 361 14.36 -36.24 2.97
CA THR A 361 15.21 -36.10 4.16
C THR A 361 16.33 -37.16 4.14
N PRO A 362 17.39 -37.03 4.95
CA PRO A 362 18.43 -38.07 5.06
C PRO A 362 17.91 -39.45 5.48
N GLU A 363 16.76 -39.52 6.13
CA GLU A 363 16.05 -40.76 6.46
C GLU A 363 15.27 -41.35 5.27
N GLY A 364 15.18 -40.63 4.16
CA GLY A 364 14.40 -41.02 2.98
C GLY A 364 12.92 -40.61 3.04
N ILE A 365 12.54 -39.66 3.90
CA ILE A 365 11.15 -39.19 4.02
C ILE A 365 10.87 -38.19 2.88
N ASP A 366 9.88 -38.49 2.05
CA ASP A 366 9.47 -37.70 0.88
C ASP A 366 8.46 -36.58 1.26
N PRO A 367 8.05 -35.70 0.33
CA PRO A 367 7.11 -34.61 0.62
C PRO A 367 5.77 -35.09 1.19
N LYS A 368 5.28 -36.23 0.70
CA LYS A 368 4.07 -36.87 1.21
C LYS A 368 4.27 -37.31 2.67
N GLY A 369 5.36 -38.01 2.97
CA GLY A 369 5.68 -38.50 4.31
C GLY A 369 5.83 -37.37 5.31
N ARG A 370 6.49 -36.25 4.93
CA ARG A 370 6.55 -35.03 5.75
C ARG A 370 5.15 -34.48 6.04
N SER A 371 4.29 -34.47 5.03
CA SER A 371 2.91 -33.98 5.17
C SER A 371 2.03 -34.90 6.02
N ASP A 372 2.17 -36.22 5.88
CA ASP A 372 1.49 -37.22 6.73
C ASP A 372 1.90 -37.07 8.20
N MET A 373 3.21 -36.86 8.46
CA MET A 373 3.73 -36.63 9.82
C MET A 373 3.19 -35.33 10.44
N ALA A 374 2.93 -34.31 9.63
CA ALA A 374 2.31 -33.06 10.05
C ALA A 374 0.76 -33.14 10.14
N GLY A 375 0.16 -34.28 9.80
CA GLY A 375 -1.30 -34.45 9.80
C GLY A 375 -2.02 -33.73 8.66
N TYR A 376 -1.30 -33.37 7.59
CA TYR A 376 -1.87 -32.71 6.42
C TYR A 376 -2.50 -33.75 5.47
N PRO A 377 -3.65 -33.47 4.85
CA PRO A 377 -4.28 -34.40 3.91
C PRO A 377 -3.39 -34.61 2.67
N THR A 378 -3.08 -35.87 2.36
CA THR A 378 -2.26 -36.24 1.20
C THR A 378 -3.01 -37.06 0.16
N THR A 379 -4.34 -37.16 0.28
CA THR A 379 -5.21 -37.92 -0.64
C THR A 379 -6.45 -37.12 -0.97
N LYS A 380 -6.82 -37.09 -2.25
CA LYS A 380 -8.00 -36.39 -2.78
C LYS A 380 -8.74 -37.26 -3.80
N GLN A 381 -10.07 -37.26 -3.72
CA GLN A 381 -10.93 -37.82 -4.77
C GLN A 381 -11.22 -36.74 -5.81
N MET A 382 -11.02 -37.07 -7.08
CA MET A 382 -11.23 -36.18 -8.23
C MET A 382 -12.67 -36.30 -8.74
N ASP A 383 -13.11 -35.33 -9.54
CA ASP A 383 -14.47 -35.30 -10.12
C ASP A 383 -14.78 -36.51 -11.02
N ASP A 384 -13.75 -37.10 -11.64
CA ASP A 384 -13.85 -38.31 -12.45
C ASP A 384 -13.92 -39.61 -11.60
N GLY A 385 -13.91 -39.49 -10.28
CA GLY A 385 -13.92 -40.60 -9.33
C GLY A 385 -12.55 -41.24 -9.07
N SER A 386 -11.48 -40.77 -9.73
CA SER A 386 -10.12 -41.21 -9.45
C SER A 386 -9.62 -40.68 -8.09
N ILE A 387 -8.63 -41.34 -7.52
CA ILE A 387 -7.97 -40.90 -6.28
C ILE A 387 -6.55 -40.47 -6.63
N ARG A 388 -6.19 -39.26 -6.23
CA ARG A 388 -4.83 -38.75 -6.26
C ARG A 388 -4.23 -38.73 -4.87
N THR A 389 -2.98 -39.11 -4.79
CA THR A 389 -2.25 -39.20 -3.52
C THR A 389 -0.84 -38.66 -3.71
N GLY A 390 -0.40 -37.82 -2.79
CA GLY A 390 0.94 -37.23 -2.78
C GLY A 390 0.94 -35.72 -2.60
N ILE A 391 2.14 -35.17 -2.58
CA ILE A 391 2.43 -33.73 -2.57
C ILE A 391 3.47 -33.51 -3.66
N ALA A 392 3.18 -32.61 -4.60
CA ALA A 392 4.18 -32.20 -5.58
C ALA A 392 5.07 -31.13 -4.95
N GLU A 393 6.37 -31.16 -5.25
CA GLU A 393 7.35 -30.27 -4.63
C GLU A 393 8.31 -29.69 -5.67
N ASN A 394 8.56 -28.38 -5.59
CA ASN A 394 9.70 -27.71 -6.19
C ASN A 394 10.65 -27.27 -5.08
N ILE A 395 11.96 -27.49 -5.26
CA ILE A 395 12.99 -26.95 -4.36
C ILE A 395 14.02 -26.17 -5.18
N ILE A 396 14.64 -25.17 -4.58
CA ILE A 396 15.73 -24.41 -5.19
C ILE A 396 16.72 -23.93 -4.12
N ARG A 397 17.96 -23.72 -4.55
CA ARG A 397 19.01 -23.05 -3.79
C ARG A 397 19.75 -22.09 -4.71
N ILE A 398 19.70 -20.79 -4.42
CA ILE A 398 20.36 -19.73 -5.20
C ILE A 398 21.31 -18.90 -4.33
N ALA A 399 22.40 -18.41 -4.93
CA ALA A 399 23.36 -17.55 -4.23
C ALA A 399 22.85 -16.11 -4.18
N ALA A 400 22.95 -15.45 -3.02
CA ALA A 400 22.55 -14.04 -2.87
C ALA A 400 23.47 -13.27 -1.91
N GLY A 401 23.63 -11.96 -2.17
CA GLY A 401 24.43 -11.05 -1.34
C GLY A 401 25.81 -10.70 -1.92
N HIS A 402 26.50 -9.71 -1.34
CA HIS A 402 27.80 -9.22 -1.84
C HIS A 402 28.94 -10.22 -1.59
N ILE A 403 29.18 -11.12 -2.56
CA ILE A 403 30.25 -12.13 -2.48
C ILE A 403 31.38 -11.73 -3.44
N ILE A 404 32.45 -11.11 -2.91
CA ILE A 404 33.66 -10.79 -3.68
C ILE A 404 34.38 -12.10 -4.04
N GLY A 405 34.55 -12.37 -5.34
CA GLY A 405 35.54 -13.35 -5.83
C GLY A 405 35.05 -14.77 -6.15
N LYS A 406 33.74 -15.02 -6.27
CA LYS A 406 33.19 -16.30 -6.76
C LYS A 406 32.18 -16.07 -7.89
N SER A 407 32.36 -16.74 -9.03
CA SER A 407 31.40 -16.73 -10.15
C SER A 407 30.45 -17.92 -10.03
N TYR A 408 29.17 -17.67 -9.76
CA TYR A 408 28.08 -18.65 -9.89
C TYR A 408 27.11 -18.19 -10.98
N SER A 409 26.47 -19.12 -11.68
CA SER A 409 25.24 -18.83 -12.44
C SER A 409 24.09 -18.66 -11.44
N GLY A 410 23.26 -17.61 -11.58
CA GLY A 410 22.09 -17.36 -10.70
C GLY A 410 22.36 -16.48 -9.48
N PHE A 411 23.25 -15.48 -9.61
CA PHE A 411 23.57 -14.51 -8.56
C PHE A 411 22.55 -13.36 -8.52
N VAL A 412 22.09 -12.99 -7.32
CA VAL A 412 21.17 -11.85 -7.11
C VAL A 412 21.85 -10.68 -6.40
N ASP A 413 22.01 -9.57 -7.10
CA ASP A 413 22.46 -8.27 -6.58
C ASP A 413 21.78 -7.13 -7.38
N PRO A 414 20.93 -6.30 -6.76
CA PRO A 414 20.64 -6.22 -5.33
C PRO A 414 19.77 -7.39 -4.82
N ALA A 415 20.09 -7.90 -3.63
CA ALA A 415 19.28 -8.90 -2.93
C ALA A 415 18.00 -8.27 -2.35
N THR A 416 17.09 -7.83 -3.22
CA THR A 416 15.73 -7.47 -2.83
C THR A 416 14.85 -8.73 -2.85
N PRO A 417 13.74 -8.77 -2.08
CA PRO A 417 12.81 -9.90 -2.12
C PRO A 417 12.26 -10.18 -3.53
N GLU A 418 12.01 -9.14 -4.31
CA GLU A 418 11.48 -9.23 -5.69
C GLU A 418 12.48 -9.90 -6.63
N GLU A 419 13.73 -9.44 -6.65
CA GLU A 419 14.78 -10.02 -7.49
C GLU A 419 15.07 -11.48 -7.15
N ILE A 420 15.03 -11.84 -5.86
CA ILE A 420 15.17 -13.23 -5.41
C ILE A 420 14.00 -14.07 -5.92
N ALA A 421 12.77 -13.59 -5.74
CA ALA A 421 11.58 -14.31 -6.21
C ALA A 421 11.55 -14.46 -7.75
N ASP A 422 11.99 -13.44 -8.49
CA ASP A 422 12.09 -13.49 -9.95
C ASP A 422 13.06 -14.57 -10.43
N VAL A 423 14.28 -14.59 -9.88
CA VAL A 423 15.27 -15.62 -10.25
C VAL A 423 14.76 -17.01 -9.92
N ILE A 424 14.15 -17.20 -8.75
CA ILE A 424 13.55 -18.47 -8.35
C ILE A 424 12.48 -18.93 -9.35
N MET A 425 11.58 -18.03 -9.73
CA MET A 425 10.49 -18.36 -10.64
C MET A 425 10.97 -18.63 -12.07
N ILE A 426 11.94 -17.86 -12.56
CA ILE A 426 12.56 -18.07 -13.87
C ILE A 426 13.20 -19.47 -13.95
N ASP A 427 13.92 -19.88 -12.91
CA ASP A 427 14.57 -21.20 -12.86
C ASP A 427 13.55 -22.34 -12.80
N TRP A 428 12.46 -22.20 -12.06
CA TRP A 428 11.40 -23.21 -12.06
C TRP A 428 10.63 -23.28 -13.38
N ILE A 429 10.32 -22.14 -14.01
CA ILE A 429 9.63 -22.11 -15.31
C ILE A 429 10.49 -22.74 -16.42
N ASN A 430 11.80 -22.47 -16.42
CA ASN A 430 12.72 -23.00 -17.43
C ASN A 430 13.13 -24.46 -17.19
N SER A 431 12.80 -25.05 -16.04
CA SER A 431 13.01 -26.46 -15.74
C SER A 431 11.76 -27.28 -16.07
N PRO A 432 11.79 -28.21 -17.04
CA PRO A 432 10.60 -28.99 -17.42
C PRO A 432 9.93 -29.74 -16.25
N GLU A 433 10.71 -30.29 -15.33
CA GLU A 433 10.18 -31.05 -14.18
C GLU A 433 9.54 -30.12 -13.14
N HIS A 434 10.15 -28.98 -12.84
CA HIS A 434 9.56 -28.00 -11.90
C HIS A 434 8.33 -27.33 -12.51
N ASN A 435 8.40 -26.98 -13.80
CA ASN A 435 7.32 -26.32 -14.50
C ASN A 435 6.08 -27.20 -14.61
N LYS A 436 6.23 -28.52 -14.71
CA LYS A 436 5.12 -29.48 -14.70
C LYS A 436 4.22 -29.31 -13.47
N ASN A 437 4.79 -28.99 -12.31
CA ASN A 437 4.02 -28.70 -11.11
C ASN A 437 3.27 -27.36 -11.24
N LEU A 438 3.95 -26.32 -11.73
CA LEU A 438 3.37 -24.98 -11.93
C LEU A 438 2.16 -25.00 -12.87
N ILE A 439 2.19 -25.79 -13.96
CA ILE A 439 1.12 -25.85 -14.97
C ILE A 439 0.14 -27.02 -14.80
N ASN A 440 0.15 -27.68 -13.64
CA ASN A 440 -0.78 -28.78 -13.40
C ASN A 440 -2.20 -28.24 -13.10
N PRO A 441 -3.22 -28.57 -13.91
CA PRO A 441 -4.59 -28.07 -13.71
C PRO A 441 -5.28 -28.68 -12.49
N ASP A 442 -4.80 -29.82 -11.98
CA ASP A 442 -5.43 -30.57 -10.90
C ASP A 442 -5.01 -30.10 -9.49
N ILE A 443 -3.98 -29.25 -9.43
CA ILE A 443 -3.48 -28.66 -8.19
C ILE A 443 -4.34 -27.46 -7.83
N GLU A 444 -4.75 -27.39 -6.57
CA GLU A 444 -5.60 -26.31 -6.05
C GLU A 444 -4.91 -25.50 -4.96
N LYS A 445 -3.92 -26.09 -4.28
CA LYS A 445 -3.27 -25.49 -3.11
C LYS A 445 -1.77 -25.40 -3.27
N ILE A 446 -1.19 -24.41 -2.59
CA ILE A 446 0.25 -24.19 -2.54
C ILE A 446 0.67 -23.70 -1.15
N GLY A 447 1.79 -24.21 -0.67
CA GLY A 447 2.50 -23.75 0.51
C GLY A 447 3.97 -23.50 0.16
N ILE A 448 4.56 -22.44 0.72
CA ILE A 448 5.91 -21.99 0.34
C ILE A 448 6.72 -21.69 1.60
N GLY A 449 7.97 -22.16 1.62
CA GLY A 449 8.92 -21.81 2.67
C GLY A 449 10.22 -21.35 2.06
N THR A 450 10.78 -20.27 2.60
CA THR A 450 12.09 -19.74 2.18
C THR A 450 12.96 -19.50 3.40
N LYS A 451 14.29 -19.57 3.23
CA LYS A 451 15.25 -19.27 4.29
C LYS A 451 16.62 -18.94 3.72
N PHE A 452 17.34 -18.03 4.37
CA PHE A 452 18.73 -17.70 4.06
C PHE A 452 19.67 -18.41 5.03
N ASP A 453 20.77 -18.99 4.54
CA ASP A 453 21.79 -19.62 5.38
C ASP A 453 23.04 -18.74 5.64
N GLY A 454 23.07 -17.54 5.07
CA GLY A 454 24.23 -16.64 5.10
C GLY A 454 24.99 -16.54 3.78
N GLU A 455 24.82 -17.50 2.87
CA GLU A 455 25.43 -17.52 1.52
C GLU A 455 24.38 -17.80 0.42
N PHE A 456 23.35 -18.60 0.71
CA PHE A 456 22.32 -19.04 -0.22
C PHE A 456 20.91 -18.84 0.34
N PHE A 457 19.98 -18.47 -0.54
CA PHE A 457 18.55 -18.63 -0.30
C PHE A 457 18.09 -20.01 -0.74
N TYR A 458 17.30 -20.65 0.11
CA TYR A 458 16.59 -21.87 -0.18
C TYR A 458 15.11 -21.56 -0.27
N ALA A 459 14.41 -22.23 -1.18
CA ALA A 459 12.96 -22.23 -1.22
C ALA A 459 12.41 -23.62 -1.50
N THR A 460 11.27 -23.93 -0.88
CA THR A 460 10.44 -25.10 -1.15
C THR A 460 9.03 -24.63 -1.49
N GLN A 461 8.46 -25.08 -2.60
CA GLN A 461 7.03 -25.00 -2.89
C GLN A 461 6.43 -26.39 -2.81
N ASN A 462 5.43 -26.55 -1.96
CA ASN A 462 4.60 -27.75 -1.90
C ASN A 462 3.23 -27.47 -2.51
N PHE A 463 2.70 -28.45 -3.24
CA PHE A 463 1.45 -28.36 -3.96
C PHE A 463 0.54 -29.54 -3.63
N PHE A 464 -0.77 -29.27 -3.51
CA PHE A 464 -1.78 -30.29 -3.28
C PHE A 464 -3.01 -30.14 -4.18
#